data_AF-C5DSI6-F1
#
_entry.id   AF-C5DSI6-F1
#
_cell.length_a   1.000
_cell.length_b   1.000
_cell.length_c   1.000
_cell.angle_alpha   90.00
_cell.angle_beta   90.00
_cell.angle_gamma   90.00
#
_symmetry.space_group_name_H-M   'P 1'
#
loop_
_entity.id
_entity.type
_entity.pdbx_description
1 polymer ?
#
loop_
_entity_poly.entity_id
_entity_poly.type
_entity_poly.pdbx_seq_one_letter_code
_entity_poly.pdbx_strand_id
1 'polypeptide(L)'
;MAKKISRNSRAARQAEAFEPEAKTLAELPRPEKTDLSNILIRTTAKNEALLEAKINKKSNKRVDKKRSKEKALKDLTHLDRSRMEKALNFSSRLDGKIAKSTSRAKYVQHIRKAGWDTTNELIRKELASALEEAKSTKPKENDADPDAMKDEPSEEEEEGVEMETENPAEELKPQEQRTNMFGVLPVDDEN
;
A
#
# COMPACT_ATOMS: atom_id res chain seq x y z
N MET A 1 -28.31 -3.29 -63.57
CA MET A 1 -29.57 -3.66 -62.86
C MET A 1 -29.20 -4.29 -61.52
N ALA A 2 -29.68 -3.74 -60.41
CA ALA A 2 -29.39 -4.29 -59.07
C ALA A 2 -30.15 -5.61 -58.85
N LYS A 3 -29.47 -6.63 -58.33
CA LYS A 3 -30.09 -7.94 -58.05
C LYS A 3 -31.07 -7.79 -56.89
N LYS A 4 -32.29 -8.32 -57.03
CA LYS A 4 -33.30 -8.31 -55.96
C LYS A 4 -32.76 -9.08 -54.75
N ILE A 5 -32.56 -8.39 -53.64
CA ILE A 5 -32.10 -9.00 -52.38
C ILE A 5 -33.32 -9.64 -51.72
N SER A 6 -33.25 -10.94 -51.44
CA SER A 6 -34.30 -11.67 -50.71
C SER A 6 -34.50 -11.09 -49.31
N ARG A 7 -35.76 -11.02 -48.86
CA ARG A 7 -36.18 -10.49 -47.55
C ARG A 7 -35.47 -11.18 -46.36
N ASN A 8 -35.02 -12.42 -46.54
CA ASN A 8 -34.28 -13.17 -45.51
C ASN A 8 -32.75 -13.11 -45.65
N SER A 9 -32.22 -12.36 -46.62
CA SER A 9 -30.78 -12.20 -46.79
C SER A 9 -30.17 -11.38 -45.65
N ARG A 10 -28.93 -11.71 -45.31
CA ARG A 10 -28.13 -10.99 -44.31
C ARG A 10 -28.02 -9.49 -44.63
N ALA A 11 -27.95 -9.13 -45.91
CA ALA A 11 -27.91 -7.73 -46.35
C ALA A 11 -29.22 -6.97 -46.08
N ALA A 12 -30.37 -7.63 -46.22
CA ALA A 12 -31.67 -7.03 -45.91
C ALA A 12 -31.82 -6.78 -44.40
N ARG A 13 -31.40 -7.75 -43.58
CA ARG A 13 -31.42 -7.61 -42.11
C ARG A 13 -30.45 -6.54 -41.60
N GLN A 14 -29.31 -6.32 -42.27
CA GLN A 14 -28.38 -5.25 -41.92
C GLN A 14 -28.87 -3.87 -42.38
N ALA A 15 -29.59 -3.79 -43.50
CA ALA A 15 -30.16 -2.53 -43.98
C ALA A 15 -31.32 -2.04 -43.09
N GLU A 16 -32.14 -2.95 -42.55
CA GLU A 16 -33.23 -2.63 -41.61
C GLU A 16 -32.71 -2.22 -40.22
N ALA A 17 -31.56 -2.75 -39.79
CA ALA A 17 -30.90 -2.38 -38.53
C ALA A 17 -30.08 -1.07 -38.61
N PHE A 18 -29.87 -0.55 -39.82
CA PHE A 18 -29.19 0.72 -40.03
C PHE A 18 -30.23 1.82 -39.99
N GLU A 19 -30.60 2.28 -38.80
CA GLU A 19 -31.49 3.43 -38.67
C GLU A 19 -30.72 4.72 -39.03
N PRO A 20 -31.02 5.37 -40.17
CA PRO A 20 -30.36 6.62 -40.54
C PRO A 20 -30.77 7.75 -39.59
N GLU A 21 -31.97 7.65 -38.99
CA GLU A 21 -32.53 8.64 -38.06
C GLU A 21 -31.67 8.78 -36.80
N ALA A 22 -31.19 7.66 -36.23
CA ALA A 22 -30.30 7.68 -35.07
C ALA A 22 -28.97 8.41 -35.34
N LYS A 23 -28.47 8.38 -36.59
CA LYS A 23 -27.26 9.13 -36.99
C LYS A 23 -27.54 10.62 -37.14
N THR A 24 -28.71 10.98 -37.67
CA THR A 24 -29.11 12.39 -37.77
C THR A 24 -29.29 13.04 -36.39
N LEU A 25 -29.75 12.28 -35.38
CA LEU A 25 -29.85 12.76 -34.00
C LEU A 25 -28.50 12.90 -33.28
N ALA A 26 -27.43 12.28 -33.80
CA ALA A 26 -26.08 12.40 -33.26
C ALA A 26 -25.32 13.63 -33.80
N GLU A 27 -25.72 14.17 -34.96
CA GLU A 27 -25.12 15.37 -35.56
C GLU A 27 -25.69 16.68 -34.99
N LEU A 28 -26.84 16.62 -34.29
CA LEU A 28 -27.43 17.79 -33.67
C LEU A 28 -26.61 18.25 -32.44
N PRO A 29 -26.33 19.57 -32.31
CA PRO A 29 -25.59 20.08 -31.17
C PRO A 29 -26.42 19.93 -29.88
N ARG A 30 -25.92 19.12 -28.95
CA ARG A 30 -26.53 18.97 -27.61
C ARG A 30 -26.03 20.09 -26.68
N PRO A 31 -26.91 20.68 -25.85
CA PRO A 31 -26.52 21.74 -24.91
C PRO A 31 -25.60 21.24 -23.79
N GLU A 32 -25.67 19.94 -23.46
CA GLU A 32 -24.88 19.31 -22.42
C GLU A 32 -23.91 18.28 -23.00
N LYS A 33 -22.68 18.23 -22.47
CA LYS A 33 -21.64 17.28 -22.90
C LYS A 33 -21.90 15.89 -22.29
N THR A 34 -22.93 15.21 -22.79
CA THR A 34 -23.30 13.86 -22.34
C THR A 34 -22.40 12.76 -22.89
N ASP A 35 -21.54 13.08 -23.87
CA ASP A 35 -20.64 12.13 -24.52
C ASP A 35 -19.40 11.86 -23.64
N LEU A 36 -19.65 11.23 -22.50
CA LEU A 36 -18.63 10.85 -21.52
C LEU A 36 -17.66 9.79 -22.06
N SER A 37 -18.01 9.10 -23.15
CA SER A 37 -17.18 8.06 -23.79
C SER A 37 -15.81 8.61 -24.16
N ASN A 38 -15.72 9.78 -24.79
CA ASN A 38 -14.45 10.41 -25.15
C ASN A 38 -13.64 10.85 -23.92
N ILE A 39 -14.32 11.31 -22.87
CA ILE A 39 -13.67 11.69 -21.61
C ILE A 39 -13.10 10.44 -20.92
N LEU A 40 -13.91 9.38 -20.82
CA LEU A 40 -13.52 8.07 -20.29
C LEU A 40 -12.35 7.48 -21.07
N ILE A 41 -12.39 7.47 -22.41
CA ILE A 41 -11.28 6.94 -23.24
C ILE A 41 -9.99 7.74 -23.02
N ARG A 42 -10.07 9.07 -22.90
CA ARG A 42 -8.89 9.91 -22.63
C ARG A 42 -8.35 9.71 -21.22
N THR A 43 -9.21 9.57 -20.21
CA THR A 43 -8.77 9.35 -18.82
C THR A 43 -8.19 7.95 -18.64
N THR A 44 -8.79 6.92 -19.24
CA THR A 44 -8.26 5.55 -19.21
C THR A 44 -6.91 5.47 -19.90
N ALA A 45 -6.76 6.03 -21.11
CA ALA A 45 -5.49 6.04 -21.84
C ALA A 45 -4.38 6.79 -21.07
N LYS A 46 -4.71 7.94 -20.46
CA LYS A 46 -3.74 8.67 -19.61
C LYS A 46 -3.33 7.86 -18.38
N ASN A 47 -4.29 7.22 -17.72
CA ASN A 47 -4.03 6.41 -16.54
C ASN A 47 -3.21 5.15 -16.89
N GLU A 48 -3.50 4.51 -18.02
CA GLU A 48 -2.75 3.38 -18.57
C GLU A 48 -1.30 3.78 -18.88
N ALA A 49 -1.09 4.89 -19.60
CA ALA A 49 0.26 5.41 -19.87
C ALA A 49 1.05 5.74 -18.59
N LEU A 50 0.39 6.27 -17.56
CA LEU A 50 1.01 6.51 -16.26
C LEU A 50 1.36 5.20 -15.53
N LEU A 51 0.52 4.18 -15.64
CA LEU A 51 0.77 2.85 -15.08
C LEU A 51 1.95 2.18 -15.80
N GLU A 52 1.99 2.21 -17.12
CA GLU A 52 3.11 1.71 -17.91
C GLU A 52 4.41 2.43 -17.56
N ALA A 53 4.38 3.77 -17.48
CA ALA A 53 5.54 4.55 -17.06
C ALA A 53 6.00 4.19 -15.64
N LYS A 54 5.07 3.90 -14.72
CA LYS A 54 5.38 3.47 -13.35
C LYS A 54 5.96 2.05 -13.32
N ILE A 55 5.44 1.14 -14.13
CA ILE A 55 5.94 -0.22 -14.30
C ILE A 55 7.35 -0.17 -14.89
N ASN A 56 7.57 0.61 -15.95
CA ASN A 56 8.87 0.78 -16.60
C ASN A 56 9.91 1.44 -15.67
N LYS A 57 9.51 2.42 -14.85
CA LYS A 57 10.39 3.00 -13.81
C LYS A 57 10.74 1.99 -12.72
N LYS A 58 9.82 1.08 -12.37
CA LYS A 58 10.06 0.01 -11.38
C LYS A 58 10.89 -1.14 -11.96
N SER A 59 10.69 -1.51 -13.22
CA SER A 59 11.46 -2.55 -13.90
C SER A 59 12.90 -2.10 -14.14
N ASN A 60 13.13 -0.86 -14.58
CA ASN A 60 14.46 -0.31 -14.79
C ASN A 60 15.26 -0.10 -13.48
N LYS A 61 14.62 -0.08 -12.31
CA LYS A 61 15.31 -0.10 -11.01
C LYS A 61 15.90 -1.46 -10.66
N ARG A 62 15.48 -2.54 -11.33
CA ARG A 62 16.18 -3.83 -11.29
C ARG A 62 17.33 -3.78 -12.30
N VAL A 63 18.27 -2.85 -12.10
CA VAL A 63 19.55 -2.93 -12.82
C VAL A 63 20.20 -4.21 -12.36
N ASP A 64 20.30 -5.19 -13.26
CA ASP A 64 21.04 -6.42 -13.00
C ASP A 64 22.44 -6.05 -12.54
N LYS A 65 22.69 -6.20 -11.22
CA LYS A 65 23.96 -5.83 -10.58
C LYS A 65 25.15 -6.50 -11.28
N LYS A 66 24.93 -7.61 -12.00
CA LYS A 66 25.95 -8.28 -12.82
C LYS A 66 26.31 -7.49 -14.08
N ARG A 67 25.31 -6.97 -14.81
CA ARG A 67 25.51 -6.26 -16.08
C ARG A 67 26.08 -4.85 -15.87
N SER A 68 25.76 -4.20 -14.76
CA SER A 68 26.38 -2.91 -14.39
C SER A 68 27.82 -3.08 -13.91
N LYS A 69 28.13 -4.13 -13.13
CA LYS A 69 29.51 -4.50 -12.77
C LYS A 69 30.37 -4.74 -14.00
N GLU A 70 29.87 -5.53 -14.96
CA GLU A 70 30.64 -5.85 -16.16
C GLU A 70 30.93 -4.61 -17.02
N LYS A 71 29.98 -3.67 -17.12
CA LYS A 71 30.21 -2.39 -17.81
C LYS A 71 31.22 -1.50 -17.08
N ALA A 72 31.14 -1.40 -15.75
CA ALA A 72 32.07 -0.61 -14.94
C ALA A 72 33.51 -1.16 -14.97
N LEU A 73 33.70 -2.46 -15.26
CA LEU A 73 35.00 -3.12 -15.29
C LEU A 73 35.61 -3.22 -16.69
N LYS A 74 34.88 -2.82 -17.75
CA LYS A 74 35.34 -2.94 -19.16
C LYS A 74 36.38 -1.89 -19.54
N ASP A 75 36.31 -0.69 -18.96
CA ASP A 75 37.16 0.44 -19.34
C ASP A 75 38.35 0.65 -18.38
N LEU A 76 38.55 -0.27 -17.43
CA LEU A 76 39.59 -0.15 -16.40
C LEU A 76 40.83 -0.98 -16.72
N THR A 77 42.00 -0.45 -16.37
CA THR A 77 43.28 -1.19 -16.43
C THR A 77 43.25 -2.41 -15.51
N HIS A 78 44.06 -3.44 -15.78
CA HIS A 78 44.03 -4.70 -15.04
C HIS A 78 44.24 -4.53 -13.51
N LEU A 79 45.02 -3.52 -13.09
CA LEU A 79 45.30 -3.24 -11.68
C LEU A 79 44.12 -2.52 -10.99
N ASP A 80 43.51 -1.54 -11.67
CA ASP A 80 42.32 -0.84 -11.18
C ASP A 80 41.09 -1.74 -11.15
N ARG A 81 41.00 -2.67 -12.11
CA ARG A 81 39.96 -3.69 -12.16
C ARG A 81 39.97 -4.58 -10.91
N SER A 82 41.13 -5.07 -10.48
CA SER A 82 41.25 -5.90 -9.27
C SER A 82 40.88 -5.14 -7.99
N ARG A 83 41.30 -3.87 -7.88
CA ARG A 83 40.93 -3.00 -6.74
C ARG A 83 39.43 -2.72 -6.70
N MET A 84 38.83 -2.41 -7.85
CA MET A 84 37.40 -2.20 -7.99
C MET A 84 36.60 -3.47 -7.74
N GLU A 85 37.01 -4.64 -8.25
CA GLU A 85 36.37 -5.93 -7.96
C GLU A 85 36.38 -6.25 -6.47
N LYS A 86 37.51 -6.03 -5.77
CA LYS A 86 37.58 -6.18 -4.31
C LYS A 86 36.62 -5.23 -3.60
N ALA A 87 36.65 -3.94 -3.93
CA ALA A 87 35.76 -2.93 -3.32
C ALA A 87 34.27 -3.28 -3.55
N LEU A 88 33.93 -3.76 -4.74
CA LEU A 88 32.56 -4.11 -5.13
C LEU A 88 32.10 -5.44 -4.49
N ASN A 89 33.03 -6.35 -4.20
CA ASN A 89 32.77 -7.55 -3.41
C ASN A 89 32.55 -7.21 -1.93
N PHE A 90 33.36 -6.31 -1.34
CA PHE A 90 33.15 -5.83 0.03
C PHE A 90 31.82 -5.08 0.17
N SER A 91 31.49 -4.19 -0.77
CA SER A 91 30.20 -3.49 -0.76
C SER A 91 29.02 -4.46 -0.89
N SER A 92 29.13 -5.52 -1.70
CA SER A 92 28.06 -6.52 -1.83
C SER A 92 27.79 -7.33 -0.55
N ARG A 93 28.83 -7.60 0.26
CA ARG A 93 28.71 -8.26 1.57
C ARG A 93 28.03 -7.35 2.59
N LEU A 94 28.39 -6.07 2.61
CA LEU A 94 27.77 -5.07 3.48
C LEU A 94 26.33 -4.75 3.05
N ASP A 95 26.07 -4.60 1.76
CA ASP A 95 24.74 -4.37 1.19
C ASP A 95 23.79 -5.53 1.56
N GLY A 96 24.28 -6.78 1.54
CA GLY A 96 23.51 -7.93 2.03
C GLY A 96 23.18 -7.86 3.54
N LYS A 97 24.11 -7.37 4.38
CA LYS A 97 23.85 -7.16 5.82
C LYS A 97 22.88 -6.01 6.06
N ILE A 98 23.00 -4.91 5.31
CA ILE A 98 22.09 -3.76 5.36
C ILE A 98 20.69 -4.17 4.91
N ALA A 99 20.57 -4.92 3.82
CA ALA A 99 19.29 -5.44 3.34
C ALA A 99 18.61 -6.36 4.36
N LYS A 100 19.37 -7.25 5.02
CA LYS A 100 18.85 -8.11 6.11
C LYS A 100 18.46 -7.31 7.35
N SER A 101 19.23 -6.29 7.72
CA SER A 101 18.92 -5.42 8.86
C SER A 101 17.64 -4.62 8.61
N THR A 102 17.53 -3.99 7.44
CA THR A 102 16.36 -3.19 7.05
C THR A 102 15.11 -4.04 6.88
N SER A 103 15.20 -5.26 6.34
CA SER A 103 14.05 -6.17 6.24
C SER A 103 13.57 -6.64 7.62
N ARG A 104 14.48 -6.98 8.54
CA ARG A 104 14.15 -7.32 9.93
C ARG A 104 13.49 -6.15 10.66
N ALA A 105 14.04 -4.94 10.52
CA ALA A 105 13.46 -3.74 11.13
C ALA A 105 12.03 -3.49 10.62
N LYS A 106 11.81 -3.58 9.30
CA LYS A 106 10.48 -3.43 8.69
C LYS A 106 9.52 -4.53 9.13
N TYR A 107 9.99 -5.77 9.24
CA TYR A 107 9.19 -6.90 9.73
C TYR A 107 8.73 -6.69 11.17
N VAL A 108 9.63 -6.26 12.06
CA VAL A 108 9.31 -5.95 13.46
C VAL A 108 8.33 -4.78 13.54
N GLN A 109 8.56 -3.70 12.76
CA GLN A 109 7.64 -2.56 12.69
C GLN A 109 6.25 -2.98 12.21
N HIS A 110 6.17 -3.81 11.17
CA HIS A 110 4.90 -4.33 10.66
C HIS A 110 4.18 -5.19 11.70
N ILE A 111 4.88 -6.08 12.41
CA ILE A 111 4.26 -6.89 13.48
C ILE A 111 3.74 -6.02 14.61
N ARG A 112 4.55 -5.07 15.09
CA ARG A 112 4.14 -4.15 16.16
C ARG A 112 2.92 -3.33 15.74
N LYS A 113 2.92 -2.81 14.51
CA LYS A 113 1.79 -2.07 13.96
C LYS A 113 0.56 -2.96 13.80
N ALA A 114 0.70 -4.17 13.27
CA ALA A 114 -0.42 -5.10 13.09
C ALA A 114 -1.07 -5.47 14.43
N GLY A 115 -0.29 -5.72 15.49
CA GLY A 115 -0.83 -5.95 16.84
C GLY A 115 -1.59 -4.72 17.38
N TRP A 116 -1.15 -3.51 17.02
CA TRP A 116 -1.83 -2.28 17.41
C TRP A 116 -3.10 -2.02 16.58
N ASP A 117 -3.07 -2.31 15.28
CA ASP A 117 -4.24 -2.21 14.40
C ASP A 117 -5.31 -3.23 14.83
N THR A 118 -4.93 -4.47 15.18
CA THR A 118 -5.89 -5.48 15.67
C THR A 118 -6.51 -5.12 17.01
N THR A 119 -5.73 -4.56 17.94
CA THR A 119 -6.26 -4.12 19.24
C THR A 119 -7.19 -2.93 19.09
N ASN A 120 -6.82 -1.95 18.24
CA ASN A 120 -7.70 -0.84 17.91
C ASN A 120 -9.00 -1.30 17.20
N GLU A 121 -8.93 -2.30 16.32
CA GLU A 121 -10.11 -2.89 15.71
C GLU A 121 -11.01 -3.60 16.73
N LEU A 122 -10.43 -4.35 17.69
CA LEU A 122 -11.19 -5.00 18.76
C LEU A 122 -11.87 -3.96 19.66
N ILE A 123 -11.15 -2.93 20.08
CA ILE A 123 -11.71 -1.82 20.89
C ILE A 123 -12.85 -1.14 20.13
N ARG A 124 -12.69 -0.86 18.83
CA ARG A 124 -13.76 -0.26 18.02
C ARG A 124 -15.00 -1.15 17.92
N LYS A 125 -14.81 -2.46 17.80
CA LYS A 125 -15.91 -3.44 17.77
C LYS A 125 -16.62 -3.51 19.12
N GLU A 126 -15.87 -3.53 20.21
CA GLU A 126 -16.40 -3.55 21.59
C GLU A 126 -17.17 -2.27 21.93
N LEU A 127 -16.63 -1.10 21.55
CA LEU A 127 -17.35 0.17 21.68
C LEU A 127 -18.62 0.20 20.83
N ALA A 128 -18.58 -0.36 19.61
CA ALA A 128 -19.77 -0.44 18.76
C ALA A 128 -20.84 -1.35 19.37
N SER A 129 -20.47 -2.52 19.91
CA SER A 129 -21.43 -3.40 20.60
C SER A 129 -21.98 -2.77 21.88
N ALA A 130 -21.15 -2.11 22.69
CA ALA A 130 -21.60 -1.41 23.90
C ALA A 130 -22.56 -0.25 23.57
N LEU A 131 -22.33 0.47 22.46
CA LEU A 131 -23.23 1.50 21.95
C LEU A 131 -24.56 0.95 21.43
N GLU A 132 -24.57 -0.23 20.81
CA GLU A 132 -25.81 -0.89 20.38
C GLU A 132 -26.61 -1.44 21.56
N GLU A 133 -25.95 -1.98 22.58
CA GLU A 133 -26.58 -2.42 23.84
C GLU A 133 -27.13 -1.24 24.66
N ALA A 134 -26.44 -0.09 24.66
CA ALA A 134 -26.95 1.14 25.27
C ALA A 134 -28.14 1.77 24.49
N LYS A 135 -28.29 1.47 23.20
CA LYS A 135 -29.43 1.90 22.38
C LYS A 135 -30.63 0.94 22.47
N SER A 136 -30.40 -0.34 22.75
CA SER A 136 -31.48 -1.33 22.91
C SER A 136 -32.15 -1.29 24.28
N THR A 137 -31.55 -0.61 25.25
CA THR A 137 -32.08 -0.41 26.62
C THR A 137 -32.80 0.92 26.82
N LYS A 138 -32.87 1.80 25.80
CA LYS A 138 -33.75 2.98 25.83
C LYS A 138 -35.11 2.62 25.22
N PRO A 139 -36.23 2.75 25.97
CA PRO A 139 -37.54 2.57 25.38
C PRO A 139 -37.76 3.64 24.30
N LYS A 140 -38.27 3.22 23.14
CA LYS A 140 -38.67 4.10 22.06
C LYS A 140 -39.81 5.01 22.53
N GLU A 141 -39.53 6.28 22.78
CA GLU A 141 -40.51 7.34 22.63
C GLU A 141 -40.39 7.93 21.22
N ASN A 142 -41.56 8.12 20.60
CA ASN A 142 -41.75 8.65 19.27
C ASN A 142 -41.50 10.17 19.22
N ASP A 143 -41.25 10.61 17.98
CA ASP A 143 -41.53 11.92 17.39
C ASP A 143 -40.49 13.07 17.45
N ALA A 144 -40.39 13.68 16.26
CA ALA A 144 -40.06 15.06 15.92
C ALA A 144 -38.62 15.44 15.48
N ASP A 145 -38.53 15.64 14.15
CA ASP A 145 -37.92 16.74 13.37
C ASP A 145 -36.41 17.09 13.49
N PRO A 146 -35.69 17.36 12.37
CA PRO A 146 -34.25 17.56 12.33
C PRO A 146 -33.89 19.04 12.22
N ASP A 147 -33.63 19.72 13.34
CA ASP A 147 -32.81 20.94 13.30
C ASP A 147 -32.24 21.28 14.69
N ALA A 148 -30.93 21.05 14.88
CA ALA A 148 -30.17 21.65 15.96
C ALA A 148 -28.68 21.65 15.60
N MET A 149 -28.29 22.74 14.95
CA MET A 149 -26.94 23.24 14.80
C MET A 149 -26.19 23.38 16.15
N LYS A 150 -24.86 23.57 15.99
CA LYS A 150 -23.84 24.12 16.91
C LYS A 150 -23.12 23.11 17.80
N ASP A 151 -21.81 22.91 17.59
CA ASP A 151 -20.69 23.79 18.01
C ASP A 151 -20.72 23.91 19.55
N GLU A 152 -19.74 23.58 20.37
CA GLU A 152 -18.27 23.63 20.30
C GLU A 152 -17.78 22.99 21.63
N PRO A 153 -16.60 22.37 21.74
CA PRO A 153 -16.12 21.80 23.00
C PRO A 153 -15.54 22.89 23.90
N SER A 154 -16.09 23.07 25.11
CA SER A 154 -15.41 23.85 26.16
C SER A 154 -14.62 22.92 27.07
N GLU A 155 -13.38 23.33 27.28
CA GLU A 155 -12.36 22.74 28.14
C GLU A 155 -12.74 22.79 29.63
N GLU A 156 -11.95 22.07 30.43
CA GLU A 156 -11.65 22.27 31.86
C GLU A 156 -12.30 21.35 32.92
N GLU A 157 -11.43 21.01 33.89
CA GLU A 157 -11.61 20.45 35.24
C GLU A 157 -11.74 18.92 35.36
N GLU A 158 -10.69 18.24 35.84
CA GLU A 158 -10.46 17.85 37.27
C GLU A 158 -11.51 16.81 37.72
N GLU A 159 -11.18 15.62 38.22
CA GLU A 159 -10.47 15.35 39.48
C GLU A 159 -10.37 13.81 39.62
N GLY A 160 -9.39 13.33 40.40
CA GLY A 160 -8.94 11.93 40.38
C GLY A 160 -9.85 10.87 41.00
N VAL A 161 -9.51 9.60 40.73
CA VAL A 161 -9.78 8.48 41.63
C VAL A 161 -8.58 7.52 41.62
N GLU A 162 -8.11 7.24 42.83
CA GLU A 162 -7.04 6.34 43.27
C GLU A 162 -7.17 4.91 42.70
N MET A 163 -6.09 4.34 42.17
CA MET A 163 -5.24 3.32 42.81
C MET A 163 -5.99 2.13 43.42
N GLU A 164 -5.95 0.98 42.73
CA GLU A 164 -5.77 -0.31 43.39
C GLU A 164 -4.60 -1.06 42.72
N THR A 165 -3.55 -1.23 43.52
CA THR A 165 -2.34 -1.98 43.20
C THR A 165 -2.54 -3.45 43.57
N GLU A 166 -2.38 -4.36 42.62
CA GLU A 166 -2.16 -5.79 42.91
C GLU A 166 -0.76 -6.23 42.44
N ASN A 167 -0.09 -6.99 43.30
CA ASN A 167 1.34 -7.29 43.33
C ASN A 167 1.90 -8.01 42.08
N PRO A 168 3.10 -7.63 41.57
CA PRO A 168 3.85 -8.40 40.58
C PRO A 168 4.86 -9.31 41.30
N ALA A 169 4.42 -10.46 41.79
CA ALA A 169 5.31 -11.42 42.43
C ALA A 169 4.99 -12.85 41.98
N GLU A 170 5.23 -13.17 40.71
CA GLU A 170 5.72 -14.49 40.29
C GLU A 170 6.15 -14.50 38.81
N GLU A 171 7.25 -15.22 38.55
CA GLU A 171 7.87 -15.52 37.25
C GLU A 171 8.88 -14.52 36.63
N LEU A 172 9.99 -14.29 37.33
CA LEU A 172 11.28 -14.01 36.70
C LEU A 172 12.21 -15.24 36.85
N LYS A 173 12.33 -16.04 35.79
CA LYS A 173 13.39 -17.05 35.67
C LYS A 173 14.75 -16.35 35.52
N PRO A 174 15.82 -16.79 36.21
CA PRO A 174 17.13 -16.13 36.12
C PRO A 174 17.74 -16.31 34.73
N GLN A 175 18.07 -15.18 34.08
CA GLN A 175 18.87 -15.17 32.85
C GLN A 175 20.29 -15.65 33.15
N GLU A 176 20.71 -16.73 32.49
CA GLU A 176 22.10 -17.16 32.47
C GLU A 176 22.99 -16.00 31.98
N GLN A 177 23.95 -15.60 32.82
CA GLN A 177 24.89 -14.53 32.52
C GLN A 177 25.73 -14.92 31.31
N ARG A 178 25.58 -14.19 30.21
CA ARG A 178 26.43 -14.34 29.03
C ARG A 178 27.84 -13.89 29.39
N THR A 179 28.77 -14.82 29.51
CA THR A 179 30.19 -14.54 29.67
C THR A 179 30.76 -14.01 28.36
N ASN A 180 31.54 -12.93 28.43
CA ASN A 180 32.20 -12.33 27.27
C ASN A 180 33.31 -13.25 26.76
N MET A 181 33.13 -13.82 25.57
CA MET A 181 34.09 -14.73 24.91
C MET A 181 35.43 -14.07 24.53
N PHE A 182 35.53 -12.74 24.60
CA PHE A 182 36.78 -12.01 24.38
C PHE A 182 37.80 -12.16 25.51
N GLY A 183 37.38 -12.59 26.71
CA GLY A 183 38.27 -12.84 27.83
C GLY A 183 38.95 -14.22 27.83
N VAL A 184 38.65 -15.08 26.85
CA VAL A 184 39.17 -16.46 26.75
C VAL A 184 40.33 -16.58 25.76
N LEU A 185 40.72 -15.49 25.09
CA LEU A 185 41.89 -15.51 24.22
C LEU A 185 43.16 -15.37 25.08
N PRO A 186 44.14 -16.28 24.94
CA PRO A 186 45.44 -16.08 25.56
C PRO A 186 46.04 -14.78 25.05
N VAL A 187 46.50 -13.94 25.97
CA VAL A 187 47.30 -12.77 25.63
C VAL A 187 48.63 -13.32 25.15
N ASP A 188 48.92 -13.14 23.86
CA ASP A 188 50.25 -13.40 23.33
C ASP A 188 51.20 -12.35 23.96
N ASP A 189 51.77 -12.71 25.10
CA ASP A 189 52.88 -11.97 25.71
C ASP A 189 54.13 -12.22 24.84
N GLU A 190 54.35 -11.35 23.87
CA GLU A 190 55.62 -11.29 23.13
C GLU A 190 56.73 -10.80 24.06
N ASN A 191 57.63 -11.71 24.45
CA ASN A 191 59.00 -11.45 24.87
C ASN A 191 59.97 -12.23 23.97
#